data_AF-A0A2N1D3H8-F1
#
_entry.id   AF-A0A2N1D3H8-F1
#
_cell.length_a   1.000
_cell.length_b   1.000
_cell.length_c   1.000
_cell.angle_alpha   90.00
_cell.angle_beta   90.00
_cell.angle_gamma   90.00
#
_symmetry.space_group_name_H-M   'P 1'
#
loop_
_entity.id
_entity.type
_entity.pdbx_description
1 polymer ?
#
loop_
_entity_poly.entity_id
_entity_poly.type
_entity_poly.pdbx_seq_one_letter_code
_entity_poly.pdbx_strand_id
1 'polypeptide(L)'
;MSNVFSENLPAAIGDGKSKETAFHFKNARSSQEAMKLCYRYLEKIGYKVNLADKQNGGVENGYAFDIWKTDVGTIWFKIPFFQGF
;
A
#
# COMPACT_ATOMS: atom_id res chain seq x y z
N MET A 1 -23.07 20.12 12.69
CA MET A 1 -23.01 19.22 11.52
C MET A 1 -21.55 18.95 11.23
N SER A 2 -21.02 17.84 11.70
CA SER A 2 -19.67 17.40 11.35
C SER A 2 -19.81 15.99 10.81
N ASN A 3 -20.20 15.89 9.54
CA ASN A 3 -20.12 14.62 8.82
C ASN A 3 -18.63 14.42 8.54
N VAL A 4 -17.89 13.97 9.57
CA VAL A 4 -16.53 13.50 9.43
C VAL A 4 -16.68 12.25 8.59
N PHE A 5 -16.52 12.39 7.28
CA PHE A 5 -16.28 11.28 6.39
C PHE A 5 -14.96 10.67 6.82
N SER A 6 -15.00 9.91 7.93
CA SER A 6 -14.03 8.88 8.24
C SER A 6 -14.31 7.78 7.24
N GLU A 7 -14.05 8.07 5.97
CA GLU A 7 -14.06 7.06 4.95
C GLU A 7 -13.01 6.08 5.46
N ASN A 8 -13.41 4.88 5.86
CA ASN A 8 -12.49 3.87 6.40
C ASN A 8 -11.35 3.62 5.40
N LEU A 9 -10.18 4.21 5.63
CA LEU A 9 -8.98 3.82 4.91
C LEU A 9 -8.84 2.31 5.13
N PRO A 10 -8.47 1.54 4.09
CA PRO A 10 -8.25 0.12 4.29
C PRO A 10 -7.31 -0.08 5.48
N ALA A 11 -7.74 -0.90 6.45
CA ALA A 11 -7.08 -1.01 7.75
C ALA A 11 -5.66 -1.59 7.58
N ALA A 12 -4.69 -0.70 7.42
CA ALA A 12 -3.28 -1.01 7.29
C ALA A 12 -2.57 -0.83 8.63
N ILE A 13 -1.50 -1.61 8.83
CA ILE A 13 -0.50 -1.36 9.86
C ILE A 13 0.62 -0.52 9.24
N GLY A 14 1.24 0.35 10.03
CA GLY A 14 2.32 1.23 9.57
C GLY A 14 1.81 2.60 9.13
N ASP A 15 2.73 3.49 8.78
CA ASP A 15 2.44 4.85 8.27
C ASP A 15 2.94 5.09 6.84
N GLY A 16 3.59 4.09 6.23
CA GLY A 16 4.03 4.10 4.84
C GLY A 16 5.21 5.02 4.53
N LYS A 17 5.85 5.65 5.53
CA LYS A 17 6.92 6.64 5.26
C LYS A 17 8.28 6.01 4.97
N SER A 18 8.53 4.79 5.43
CA SER A 18 9.76 4.05 5.18
C SER A 18 9.49 2.57 4.93
N LYS A 19 10.55 1.81 4.60
CA LYS A 19 10.45 0.35 4.43
C LYS A 19 9.99 -0.35 5.71
N GLU A 20 10.48 0.12 6.86
CA GLU A 20 10.19 -0.44 8.19
C GLU A 20 8.75 -0.17 8.62
N THR A 21 8.20 1.00 8.23
CA THR A 21 6.83 1.40 8.55
C THR A 21 5.85 1.25 7.38
N ALA A 22 6.25 0.51 6.33
CA ALA A 22 5.46 0.31 5.12
C ALA A 22 4.03 -0.15 5.43
N PHE A 23 3.06 0.39 4.71
CA PHE A 23 1.66 0.02 4.87
C PHE A 23 1.47 -1.47 4.59
N HIS A 24 0.99 -2.19 5.60
CA HIS A 24 0.73 -3.62 5.53
C HIS A 24 -0.75 -3.92 5.79
N PHE A 25 -1.44 -4.38 4.75
CA PHE A 25 -2.85 -4.78 4.83
C PHE A 25 -2.98 -6.22 5.36
N LYS A 26 -2.83 -6.40 6.67
CA LYS A 26 -2.82 -7.74 7.32
C LYS A 26 -4.04 -8.64 7.04
N ASN A 27 -5.17 -8.03 6.65
CA ASN A 27 -6.40 -8.76 6.37
C ASN A 27 -6.47 -9.29 4.93
N ALA A 28 -5.52 -8.90 4.06
CA ALA A 28 -5.44 -9.41 2.71
C ALA A 28 -5.03 -10.88 2.74
N ARG A 29 -5.84 -11.73 2.09
CA ARG A 29 -5.63 -13.18 2.03
C ARG A 29 -4.74 -13.61 0.87
N SER A 30 -4.40 -12.67 -0.02
CA SER A 30 -3.57 -12.90 -1.20
C SER A 30 -2.76 -11.66 -1.58
N SER A 31 -1.69 -11.86 -2.34
CA SER A 31 -0.88 -10.77 -2.92
C SER A 31 -1.72 -9.84 -3.80
N GLN A 32 -2.64 -10.42 -4.58
CA GLN A 32 -3.53 -9.67 -5.48
C GLN A 32 -4.52 -8.80 -4.69
N GLU A 33 -5.05 -9.31 -3.58
CA GLU A 33 -5.93 -8.53 -2.70
C GLU A 33 -5.15 -7.40 -2.03
N ALA A 34 -3.95 -7.68 -1.49
CA ALA A 34 -3.09 -6.67 -0.90
C ALA A 34 -2.77 -5.55 -1.90
N MET A 35 -2.42 -5.90 -3.14
CA MET A 35 -2.14 -4.93 -4.20
C MET A 35 -3.36 -4.05 -4.52
N LYS A 36 -4.57 -4.64 -4.61
CA LYS A 36 -5.82 -3.88 -4.79
C LYS A 36 -6.07 -2.90 -3.65
N LEU A 37 -5.76 -3.27 -2.41
CA LEU A 37 -5.88 -2.38 -1.25
C LEU A 37 -4.87 -1.24 -1.29
N CYS A 38 -3.65 -1.48 -1.78
CA CYS A 38 -2.66 -0.41 -2.01
C CYS A 38 -3.19 0.62 -3.01
N TYR A 39 -3.75 0.17 -4.14
CA TYR A 39 -4.29 1.08 -5.16
C TYR A 39 -5.48 1.87 -4.64
N ARG A 40 -6.41 1.23 -3.93
CA ARG A 40 -7.52 1.93 -3.28
C ARG A 40 -7.07 2.96 -2.25
N TYR A 41 -6.00 2.67 -1.51
CA TYR A 41 -5.42 3.63 -0.58
C TYR A 41 -4.90 4.86 -1.33
N LEU A 42 -4.12 4.65 -2.40
CA LEU A 42 -3.58 5.70 -3.25
C LEU A 42 -4.68 6.57 -3.87
N GLU A 43 -5.71 5.96 -4.46
CA GLU A 43 -6.85 6.69 -5.04
C GLU A 43 -7.56 7.54 -3.98
N LYS A 44 -7.70 7.01 -2.77
CA LYS A 44 -8.41 7.67 -1.67
C LYS A 44 -7.67 8.86 -1.06
N ILE A 45 -6.34 8.87 -1.12
CA ILE A 45 -5.55 10.05 -0.77
C ILE A 45 -5.49 11.06 -1.92
N GLY A 46 -6.23 10.84 -3.01
CA GLY A 46 -6.30 11.72 -4.18
C GLY A 46 -5.27 11.42 -5.27
N TYR A 47 -4.44 10.39 -5.11
CA TYR A 47 -3.43 10.03 -6.08
C TYR A 47 -4.02 9.16 -7.21
N LYS A 48 -3.86 9.62 -8.45
CA LYS A 48 -4.26 8.85 -9.63
C LYS A 48 -3.22 7.77 -9.92
N VAL A 49 -3.58 6.51 -9.66
CA VAL A 49 -2.68 5.36 -9.84
C VAL A 49 -2.17 5.28 -11.28
N ASN A 50 -0.85 5.35 -11.42
CA ASN A 50 -0.11 5.12 -12.65
C ASN A 50 1.00 4.09 -12.38
N LEU A 51 0.91 2.92 -13.01
CA LEU A 51 1.85 1.83 -12.76
C LEU A 51 3.31 2.18 -13.11
N ALA A 52 3.54 3.18 -13.97
CA ALA A 52 4.88 3.67 -14.28
C ALA A 52 5.58 4.35 -13.08
N ASP A 53 4.80 4.81 -12.10
CA ASP A 53 5.31 5.50 -10.90
C ASP A 53 5.70 4.52 -9.79
N LYS A 54 5.34 3.24 -9.96
CA LYS A 54 5.66 2.16 -9.03
C LYS A 54 7.12 1.75 -9.16
N GLN A 55 7.84 1.76 -8.06
CA GLN A 55 9.23 1.28 -7.98
C GLN A 55 9.33 0.05 -7.09
N ASN A 56 10.21 -0.87 -7.46
CA ASN A 56 10.50 -2.07 -6.67
C ASN A 56 11.44 -1.69 -5.52
N GLY A 57 10.96 -1.80 -4.28
CA GLY A 57 11.73 -1.59 -3.04
C GLY A 57 12.43 -2.85 -2.53
N GLY A 58 12.37 -3.95 -3.29
CA GLY A 58 12.98 -5.23 -2.98
C GLY A 58 11.99 -6.27 -2.44
N VAL A 59 12.51 -7.49 -2.26
CA VAL A 59 11.78 -8.62 -1.64
C VAL A 59 12.57 -9.07 -0.42
N GLU A 60 11.91 -9.19 0.73
CA GLU A 60 12.54 -9.59 1.98
C GLU A 60 11.53 -10.35 2.86
N ASN A 61 11.97 -11.43 3.50
CA ASN A 61 11.18 -12.21 4.47
C ASN A 61 9.78 -12.63 3.96
N GLY A 62 9.65 -12.96 2.68
CA GLY A 62 8.37 -13.35 2.06
C GLY A 62 7.44 -12.18 1.73
N TYR A 63 7.95 -10.95 1.70
CA TYR A 63 7.20 -9.76 1.30
C TYR A 63 7.90 -9.02 0.18
N ALA A 64 7.12 -8.50 -0.76
CA ALA A 64 7.56 -7.50 -1.72
C ALA A 64 7.27 -6.10 -1.17
N PHE A 65 8.16 -5.17 -1.45
CA PHE A 65 7.99 -3.77 -1.09
C PHE A 65 7.80 -2.96 -2.35
N ASP A 66 6.66 -2.26 -2.45
CA ASP A 66 6.38 -1.33 -3.54
C ASP A 66 6.56 0.10 -3.00
N ILE A 67 7.24 0.94 -3.79
CA ILE A 67 7.45 2.36 -3.49
C ILE A 67 6.67 3.18 -4.51
N TRP A 68 5.86 4.12 -4.01
CA TRP A 68 5.07 5.03 -4.83
C TRP A 68 5.50 6.46 -4.59
N LYS A 69 5.93 7.15 -5.64
CA LYS A 69 6.24 8.58 -5.59
C LYS A 69 4.96 9.35 -5.89
N THR A 70 4.31 9.86 -4.84
CA THR A 70 3.09 10.67 -4.94
C THR A 70 3.41 12.14 -4.72
N ASP A 71 2.45 13.01 -5.05
CA ASP A 71 2.48 14.45 -4.78
C ASP A 71 2.50 14.77 -3.27
N VAL A 72 1.93 13.90 -2.44
CA VAL A 72 1.93 14.02 -0.98
C VAL A 72 3.15 13.37 -0.30
N GLY A 73 4.05 12.77 -1.09
CA GLY A 73 5.28 12.15 -0.60
C GLY A 73 5.51 10.73 -1.12
N THR A 74 6.59 10.11 -0.64
CA THR A 74 6.89 8.70 -0.96
C THR A 74 6.10 7.79 -0.03
N ILE A 75 5.40 6.80 -0.60
CA ILE A 75 4.61 5.82 0.14
C ILE A 75 5.18 4.43 -0.11
N TRP A 76 5.42 3.71 0.98
CA TRP A 76 5.88 2.33 0.98
C TRP A 76 4.71 1.39 1.30
N PHE A 77 4.55 0.35 0.49
CA PHE A 77 3.62 -0.74 0.75
C PHE A 77 4.38 -2.05 0.94
N LYS A 78 3.92 -2.85 1.90
CA LYS A 78 4.39 -4.20 2.17
C LYS A 78 3.33 -5.19 1.72
N ILE A 79 3.67 -5.98 0.70
CA ILE A 79 2.75 -6.91 0.03
C ILE A 79 3.24 -8.34 0.30
N PRO A 80 2.40 -9.26 0.80
CA PRO A 80 2.76 -10.66 0.91
C PRO A 80 3.20 -11.19 -0.45
N PHE A 81 4.36 -11.81 -0.54
CA PHE A 81 4.89 -12.38 -1.78
C PHE A 81 4.66 -13.89 -1.75
N PHE A 82 3.48 -14.31 -2.22
CA PHE A 82 3.20 -15.74 -2.41
C PHE A 82 3.83 -16.19 -3.73
N GLN A 83 4.99 -16.85 -3.65
CA GLN A 83 5.38 -17.77 -4.73
C GLN A 83 4.42 -18.95 -4.63
N GLY A 84 3.61 -19.18 -5.66
CA GLY A 84 2.91 -20.45 -5.81
C GLY A 84 3.97 -21.56 -5.82
N PHE A 85 3.85 -22.50 -4.89
CA PHE A 85 4.54 -23.78 -4.98
C PHE A 85 3.90 -24.64 -6.09
#